data_AF-A0A365K1I8-F1
#
_entry.id   AF-A0A365K1I8-F1
#
_cell.length_a   1.000
_cell.length_b   1.000
_cell.length_c   1.000
_cell.angle_alpha   90.00
_cell.angle_beta   90.00
_cell.angle_gamma   90.00
#
_symmetry.space_group_name_H-M   'P 1'
#
loop_
_entity.id
_entity.type
_entity.pdbx_description
1 polymer ?
#
loop_
_entity_poly.entity_id
_entity_poly.type
_entity_poly.pdbx_seq_one_letter_code
_entity_poly.pdbx_strand_id
1 'polypeptide(L)'
;MENWKAVELVKDILFGLGLYALLTVVGLFVSMAISGSSDMLLLNDEVRGEMAMQTIAWMIVPAFLLSLGLSWLRRIRMKNAALRISIVWAVLMLFLYSVAALWSGIFTVLIASVSFYLLLAAVFLGPIVYAFMKKLPAWK
;
A
#
# COMPACT_ATOMS: atom_id res chain seq x y z
N MET A 1 28.84 -4.02 -12.63
CA MET A 1 27.45 -4.05 -13.18
C MET A 1 26.36 -4.24 -12.11
N GLU A 2 26.69 -4.62 -10.86
CA GLU A 2 25.69 -4.80 -9.78
C GLU A 2 25.16 -3.49 -9.17
N ASN A 3 25.99 -2.45 -9.07
CA ASN A 3 25.63 -1.20 -8.38
C ASN A 3 24.38 -0.51 -8.98
N TRP A 4 24.17 -0.60 -10.29
CA TRP A 4 23.01 0.02 -10.95
C TRP A 4 21.68 -0.62 -10.53
N LYS A 5 21.62 -1.97 -10.49
CA LYS A 5 20.41 -2.70 -10.08
C LYS A 5 20.10 -2.44 -8.60
N ALA A 6 21.12 -2.37 -7.75
CA ALA A 6 20.96 -2.03 -6.34
C ALA A 6 20.41 -0.60 -6.17
N VAL A 7 20.94 0.38 -6.92
CA VAL A 7 20.43 1.77 -6.89
C VAL A 7 18.98 1.86 -7.35
N GLU A 8 18.59 1.11 -8.39
CA GLU A 8 17.19 1.03 -8.78
C GLU A 8 16.33 0.45 -7.67
N LEU A 9 16.73 -0.67 -7.06
CA LEU A 9 15.99 -1.30 -5.97
C LEU A 9 15.82 -0.36 -4.77
N VAL A 10 16.88 0.37 -4.39
CA VAL A 10 16.80 1.38 -3.30
C VAL A 10 15.77 2.45 -3.64
N LYS A 11 15.71 2.92 -4.88
CA LYS A 11 14.66 3.86 -5.32
C LYS A 11 13.28 3.23 -5.25
N ASP A 12 13.12 1.95 -5.64
CA ASP A 12 11.85 1.21 -5.48
C ASP A 12 11.38 1.25 -4.03
N ILE A 13 12.28 0.94 -3.10
CA ILE A 13 12.01 0.92 -1.66
C ILE A 13 11.67 2.32 -1.15
N LEU A 14 12.44 3.35 -1.51
CA LEU A 14 12.19 4.73 -1.06
C LEU A 14 10.82 5.25 -1.52
N PHE A 15 10.44 4.98 -2.78
CA PHE A 15 9.10 5.33 -3.25
C PHE A 15 8.01 4.49 -2.56
N GLY A 16 8.30 3.23 -2.23
CA GLY A 16 7.39 2.39 -1.45
C GLY A 16 7.20 2.91 -0.02
N LEU A 17 8.26 3.38 0.63
CA LEU A 17 8.18 4.04 1.94
C LEU A 17 7.39 5.36 1.85
N GLY A 18 7.60 6.14 0.78
CA GLY A 18 6.81 7.33 0.49
C GLY A 18 5.32 7.01 0.29
N LEU A 19 5.00 5.91 -0.43
CA LEU A 19 3.63 5.42 -0.57
C LEU A 19 3.04 5.08 0.79
N TYR A 20 3.78 4.39 1.65
CA TYR A 20 3.31 4.01 2.99
C TYR A 20 3.02 5.23 3.85
N ALA A 21 3.89 6.25 3.81
CA ALA A 21 3.68 7.51 4.51
C ALA A 21 2.40 8.22 4.03
N LEU A 22 2.19 8.30 2.71
CA LEU A 22 0.97 8.89 2.15
C LEU A 22 -0.29 8.08 2.53
N LEU A 23 -0.22 6.75 2.46
CA LEU A 23 -1.30 5.87 2.90
C LEU A 23 -1.61 6.05 4.38
N THR A 24 -0.60 6.26 5.22
CA THR A 24 -0.80 6.51 6.65
C THR A 24 -1.55 7.83 6.85
N VAL A 25 -1.13 8.90 6.17
CA VAL A 25 -1.80 10.21 6.25
C VAL A 25 -3.25 10.12 5.76
N VAL A 26 -3.50 9.49 4.62
CA VAL A 26 -4.87 9.31 4.11
C VAL A 26 -5.67 8.40 5.03
N GLY A 27 -5.05 7.35 5.57
CA GLY A 27 -5.68 6.44 6.53
C GLY A 27 -6.12 7.15 7.81
N LEU A 28 -5.35 8.12 8.29
CA LEU A 28 -5.75 8.97 9.40
C LEU A 28 -6.98 9.81 9.04
N PHE A 29 -7.01 10.46 7.87
CA PHE A 29 -8.18 11.22 7.42
C PHE A 29 -9.44 10.35 7.27
N VAL A 30 -9.28 9.16 6.67
CA VAL A 30 -10.37 8.19 6.52
C VAL A 30 -10.87 7.73 7.90
N SER A 31 -9.95 7.44 8.83
CA SER A 31 -10.30 7.07 10.20
C SER A 31 -11.10 8.18 10.87
N MET A 32 -10.63 9.43 10.81
CA MET A 32 -11.31 10.59 11.40
C MET A 32 -12.71 10.82 10.80
N ALA A 33 -12.88 10.58 9.50
CA ALA A 33 -14.16 10.73 8.83
C ALA A 33 -15.18 9.65 9.22
N ILE A 34 -14.71 8.43 9.50
CA ILE A 34 -15.57 7.28 9.81
C ILE A 34 -15.84 7.16 11.31
N SER A 35 -14.85 7.47 12.16
CA SER A 35 -14.90 7.17 13.60
C SER A 35 -15.68 8.19 14.44
N GLY A 36 -16.28 9.20 13.80
CA GLY A 36 -17.18 10.21 14.38
C GLY A 36 -17.22 10.26 15.90
N SER A 37 -16.29 10.97 16.53
CA SER A 37 -16.28 11.30 17.98
C SER A 37 -16.34 10.15 19.00
N SER A 38 -16.11 8.90 18.61
CA SER A 38 -16.10 7.77 19.56
C SER A 38 -14.72 7.60 20.23
N ASP A 39 -14.69 7.50 21.57
CA ASP A 39 -13.48 7.24 22.35
C ASP A 39 -12.93 5.84 22.05
N MET A 40 -12.08 5.75 21.02
CA MET A 40 -11.48 4.48 20.57
C MET A 40 -10.66 3.77 21.66
N LEU A 41 -10.25 4.48 22.70
CA LEU A 41 -9.46 3.95 23.81
C LEU A 41 -10.24 3.03 24.75
N LEU A 42 -11.59 3.01 24.68
CA LEU A 42 -12.45 2.17 25.52
C LEU A 42 -13.11 1.01 24.77
N LEU A 43 -12.75 0.79 23.51
CA LEU A 43 -13.36 -0.25 22.67
C LEU A 43 -12.70 -1.61 22.89
N ASN A 44 -13.54 -2.66 22.92
CA ASN A 44 -13.09 -4.06 22.90
C ASN A 44 -12.25 -4.35 21.64
N ASP A 45 -11.31 -5.28 21.71
CA ASP A 45 -10.37 -5.60 20.63
C ASP A 45 -11.08 -6.06 19.34
N GLU A 46 -12.24 -6.71 19.46
CA GLU A 46 -13.09 -7.07 18.32
C GLU A 46 -13.58 -5.83 17.55
N VAL A 47 -14.04 -4.80 18.27
CA VAL A 47 -14.54 -3.56 17.65
C VAL A 47 -13.40 -2.74 17.04
N ARG A 48 -12.23 -2.70 17.71
CA ARG A 48 -11.02 -2.09 17.16
C ARG A 48 -10.59 -2.78 15.87
N GLY A 49 -10.70 -4.10 15.82
CA GLY A 49 -10.47 -4.91 14.63
C GLY A 49 -11.42 -4.57 13.49
N GLU A 50 -12.72 -4.51 13.76
CA GLU A 50 -13.74 -4.17 12.77
C GLU A 50 -13.55 -2.76 12.18
N MET A 51 -13.29 -1.77 13.03
CA MET A 51 -13.01 -0.39 12.58
C MET A 51 -11.75 -0.30 11.74
N ALA A 52 -10.69 -1.03 12.11
CA ALA A 52 -9.47 -1.12 11.30
C ALA A 52 -9.76 -1.73 9.92
N MET A 53 -10.55 -2.80 9.86
CA MET A 53 -10.94 -3.43 8.59
C MET A 53 -11.78 -2.51 7.71
N GLN A 54 -12.73 -1.78 8.30
CA GLN A 54 -13.55 -0.81 7.59
C GLN A 54 -12.69 0.32 7.04
N THR A 55 -11.78 0.86 7.85
CA THR A 55 -10.82 1.89 7.43
C THR A 55 -9.98 1.39 6.25
N ILE A 56 -9.45 0.17 6.32
CA ILE A 56 -8.67 -0.43 5.24
C ILE A 56 -9.51 -0.59 3.97
N ALA A 57 -10.79 -0.94 4.08
CA ALA A 57 -11.68 -1.06 2.92
C ALA A 57 -11.84 0.29 2.20
N TRP A 58 -12.03 1.37 2.94
CA TRP A 58 -12.09 2.73 2.38
C TRP A 58 -10.75 3.20 1.80
N MET A 59 -9.64 2.62 2.26
CA MET A 59 -8.30 2.91 1.77
C MET A 59 -7.95 2.22 0.44
N ILE A 60 -8.74 1.26 -0.04
CA ILE A 60 -8.45 0.53 -1.28
C ILE A 60 -8.35 1.49 -2.48
N VAL A 61 -9.34 2.35 -2.68
CA VAL A 61 -9.36 3.30 -3.81
C VAL A 61 -8.23 4.34 -3.69
N PRO A 62 -8.04 5.02 -2.55
CA PRO A 62 -6.89 5.89 -2.34
C PRO A 62 -5.55 5.19 -2.58
N ALA A 63 -5.38 3.94 -2.14
CA ALA A 63 -4.14 3.20 -2.33
C ALA A 63 -3.86 2.89 -3.80
N PHE A 64 -4.89 2.54 -4.56
CA PHE A 64 -4.78 2.39 -6.00
C PHE A 64 -4.37 3.72 -6.67
N LEU A 65 -5.03 4.83 -6.33
CA LEU A 65 -4.73 6.13 -6.93
C LEU A 65 -3.33 6.64 -6.57
N LEU A 66 -2.91 6.49 -5.31
CA LEU A 66 -1.58 6.89 -4.86
C LEU A 66 -0.48 6.03 -5.49
N SER A 67 -0.67 4.71 -5.58
CA SER A 67 0.30 3.84 -6.24
C SER A 67 0.42 4.14 -7.74
N LEU A 68 -0.70 4.44 -8.42
CA LEU A 68 -0.71 4.90 -9.80
C LEU A 68 0.00 6.26 -9.95
N GLY A 69 -0.30 7.22 -9.08
CA GLY A 69 0.30 8.56 -9.08
C GLY A 69 1.81 8.54 -8.84
N LEU A 70 2.28 7.73 -7.88
CA LEU A 70 3.72 7.54 -7.64
C LEU A 70 4.41 6.80 -8.78
N SER A 71 3.73 5.87 -9.44
CA SER A 71 4.24 5.21 -10.64
C SER A 71 4.47 6.21 -11.78
N TRP A 72 3.58 7.19 -11.90
CA TRP A 72 3.75 8.30 -12.83
C TRP A 72 4.90 9.22 -12.44
N LEU A 73 4.98 9.65 -11.17
CA LEU A 73 6.08 10.48 -10.66
C LEU A 73 7.45 9.83 -10.87
N ARG A 74 7.50 8.52 -10.69
CA ARG A 74 8.70 7.71 -10.87
C ARG A 74 9.12 7.55 -12.35
N ARG A 75 8.24 7.85 -13.30
CA ARG A 75 8.48 7.75 -14.75
C ARG A 75 8.97 6.37 -15.19
N ILE A 76 8.21 5.33 -14.84
CA ILE A 76 8.50 3.94 -15.24
C ILE A 76 8.49 3.84 -16.77
N ARG A 77 9.55 3.26 -17.36
CA ARG A 77 9.73 3.16 -18.83
C ARG A 77 9.49 1.77 -19.42
N MET A 78 9.48 0.72 -18.60
CA MET A 78 9.43 -0.68 -19.04
C MET A 78 8.39 -1.47 -18.26
N LYS A 79 7.74 -2.45 -18.90
CA LYS A 79 6.79 -3.36 -18.22
C LYS A 79 7.46 -4.19 -17.11
N ASN A 80 8.68 -4.67 -17.34
CA ASN A 80 9.42 -5.45 -16.35
C ASN A 80 9.78 -4.60 -15.12
N ALA A 81 10.08 -3.32 -15.34
CA ALA A 81 10.28 -2.38 -14.24
C ALA A 81 8.96 -2.17 -13.47
N ALA A 82 7.83 -1.97 -14.15
CA ALA A 82 6.53 -1.85 -13.48
C ALA A 82 6.21 -3.07 -12.60
N LEU A 83 6.41 -4.28 -13.12
CA LEU A 83 6.20 -5.51 -12.35
C LEU A 83 7.10 -5.59 -11.11
N ARG A 84 8.40 -5.30 -11.26
CA ARG A 84 9.34 -5.28 -10.13
C ARG A 84 8.88 -4.31 -9.05
N ILE A 85 8.44 -3.11 -9.46
CA ILE A 85 8.00 -2.06 -8.54
C ILE A 85 6.72 -2.46 -7.82
N SER A 86 5.77 -3.04 -8.54
CA SER A 86 4.55 -3.61 -7.95
C SER A 86 4.87 -4.66 -6.89
N ILE A 87 5.81 -5.58 -7.17
CA ILE A 87 6.24 -6.60 -6.21
C ILE A 87 6.89 -5.95 -4.99
N VAL A 88 7.87 -5.06 -5.21
CA VAL A 88 8.59 -4.39 -4.12
C VAL A 88 7.63 -3.63 -3.21
N TRP A 89 6.71 -2.86 -3.78
CA TRP A 89 5.75 -2.08 -2.99
C TRP A 89 4.75 -2.98 -2.26
N ALA A 90 4.19 -4.00 -2.90
CA ALA A 90 3.25 -4.90 -2.24
C ALA A 90 3.91 -5.66 -1.09
N VAL A 91 5.13 -6.19 -1.29
CA VAL A 91 5.89 -6.88 -0.23
C VAL A 91 6.26 -5.92 0.90
N LEU A 92 6.66 -4.70 0.56
CA LEU A 92 6.98 -3.68 1.56
C LEU A 92 5.74 -3.29 2.38
N MET A 93 4.57 -3.10 1.75
CA MET A 93 3.31 -2.84 2.46
C MET A 93 2.93 -4.01 3.35
N LEU A 94 3.00 -5.24 2.84
CA LEU A 94 2.74 -6.44 3.64
C LEU A 94 3.59 -6.43 4.91
N PHE A 95 4.89 -6.17 4.78
CA PHE A 95 5.82 -6.11 5.91
C PHE A 95 5.47 -4.98 6.89
N LEU A 96 5.31 -3.74 6.40
CA LEU A 96 5.09 -2.57 7.27
C LEU A 96 3.75 -2.62 7.99
N TYR A 97 2.66 -3.01 7.31
CA TYR A 97 1.36 -3.18 7.94
C TYR A 97 1.36 -4.35 8.93
N SER A 98 2.08 -5.43 8.64
CA SER A 98 2.26 -6.54 9.59
C SER A 98 2.96 -6.09 10.86
N VAL A 99 4.06 -5.33 10.74
CA VAL A 99 4.78 -4.78 11.89
C VAL A 99 3.89 -3.82 12.70
N ALA A 100 3.15 -2.95 12.02
CA ALA A 100 2.21 -2.04 12.69
C ALA A 100 1.08 -2.78 13.42
N ALA A 101 0.56 -3.87 12.82
CA ALA A 101 -0.49 -4.68 13.42
C ALA A 101 0.00 -5.53 14.60
N LEU A 102 1.25 -6.01 14.56
CA LEU A 102 1.89 -6.65 15.71
C LEU A 102 2.02 -5.67 16.88
N TRP A 103 2.44 -4.43 16.59
CA TRP A 103 2.57 -3.39 17.61
C TRP A 103 1.24 -3.01 18.27
N SER A 104 0.15 -3.02 17.49
CA SER A 104 -1.18 -2.59 17.95
C SER A 104 -2.07 -3.71 18.50
N GLY A 105 -1.61 -4.97 18.43
CA GLY A 105 -2.35 -6.14 18.91
C GLY A 105 -3.40 -6.72 17.95
N ILE A 106 -3.53 -6.17 16.73
CA ILE A 106 -4.57 -6.56 15.77
C ILE A 106 -4.07 -7.47 14.63
N PHE A 107 -2.88 -8.06 14.78
CA PHE A 107 -2.21 -8.83 13.72
C PHE A 107 -3.04 -9.99 13.15
N THR A 108 -3.69 -10.78 14.02
CA THR A 108 -4.54 -11.89 13.61
C THR A 108 -5.74 -11.43 12.80
N VAL A 109 -6.36 -10.32 13.21
CA VAL A 109 -7.49 -9.70 12.51
C VAL A 109 -7.06 -9.15 11.15
N LEU A 110 -5.88 -8.50 11.08
CA LEU A 110 -5.35 -7.98 9.81
C LEU A 110 -5.10 -9.09 8.79
N ILE A 111 -4.46 -10.19 9.18
CA ILE A 111 -4.15 -11.30 8.26
C ILE A 111 -5.42 -12.06 7.84
N ALA A 112 -6.44 -12.14 8.71
CA ALA A 112 -7.73 -12.71 8.33
C ALA A 112 -8.54 -11.78 7.40
N SER A 113 -8.11 -10.52 7.20
CA SER A 113 -8.88 -9.50 6.52
C SER A 113 -8.81 -9.55 5.00
N VAL A 114 -9.96 -9.74 4.36
CA VAL A 114 -10.12 -9.57 2.90
C VAL A 114 -9.74 -8.16 2.47
N SER A 115 -10.13 -7.14 3.23
CA SER A 115 -9.81 -5.73 2.93
C SER A 115 -8.31 -5.48 2.84
N PHE A 116 -7.52 -6.14 3.69
CA PHE A 116 -6.07 -6.02 3.65
C PHE A 116 -5.47 -6.60 2.36
N TYR A 117 -5.93 -7.77 1.92
CA TYR A 117 -5.49 -8.34 0.64
C TYR A 117 -5.93 -7.50 -0.56
N LEU A 118 -7.13 -6.90 -0.51
CA LEU A 118 -7.59 -5.97 -1.54
C LEU A 118 -6.75 -4.68 -1.58
N LEU A 119 -6.31 -4.17 -0.42
CA LEU A 119 -5.38 -3.05 -0.33
C LEU A 119 -4.03 -3.40 -0.99
N LEU A 120 -3.47 -4.59 -0.68
CA LEU A 120 -2.24 -5.06 -1.30
C LEU A 120 -2.39 -5.22 -2.82
N ALA A 121 -3.52 -5.77 -3.27
CA ALA A 121 -3.84 -5.88 -4.69
C ALA A 121 -3.94 -4.50 -5.36
N ALA A 122 -4.56 -3.52 -4.71
CA ALA A 122 -4.65 -2.15 -5.20
C ALA A 122 -3.27 -1.50 -5.37
N VAL A 123 -2.38 -1.65 -4.38
CA VAL A 123 -0.99 -1.16 -4.45
C VAL A 123 -0.21 -1.86 -5.56
N PHE A 124 -0.39 -3.18 -5.70
CA PHE A 124 0.26 -3.97 -6.73
C PHE A 124 -0.22 -3.58 -8.14
N LEU A 125 -1.51 -3.32 -8.31
CA LEU A 125 -2.10 -3.00 -9.61
C LEU A 125 -1.73 -1.59 -10.09
N GLY A 126 -1.47 -0.63 -9.21
CA GLY A 126 -1.14 0.75 -9.61
C GLY A 126 -0.04 0.86 -10.68
N PRO A 127 1.18 0.34 -10.44
CA PRO A 127 2.26 0.39 -11.43
C PRO A 127 1.97 -0.43 -12.70
N ILE A 128 1.23 -1.54 -12.58
CA ILE A 128 0.86 -2.39 -13.73
C ILE A 128 -0.13 -1.65 -14.63
N VAL A 129 -1.20 -1.10 -14.06
CA VAL A 129 -2.20 -0.32 -14.80
C VAL A 129 -1.54 0.89 -15.44
N TYR A 130 -0.64 1.57 -14.73
CA TYR A 130 0.18 2.65 -15.32
C TYR A 130 0.95 2.19 -16.56
N ALA A 131 1.59 1.02 -16.51
CA ALA A 131 2.33 0.48 -17.65
C ALA A 131 1.43 0.15 -18.85
N PHE A 132 0.21 -0.34 -18.59
CA PHE A 132 -0.79 -0.58 -19.63
C PHE A 132 -1.30 0.74 -20.24
N MET A 133 -1.65 1.73 -19.41
CA MET A 133 -2.09 3.05 -19.86
C MET A 133 -1.05 3.74 -20.75
N LYS A 134 0.23 3.61 -20.41
CA LYS A 134 1.35 4.17 -21.18
C LYS A 134 1.84 3.28 -22.33
N LYS A 135 1.23 2.09 -22.53
CA LYS A 135 1.61 1.11 -23.56
C LYS A 135 3.12 0.82 -23.58
N LEU A 136 3.72 0.64 -22.40
CA LEU A 136 5.17 0.47 -22.28
C LEU A 136 5.66 -0.82 -23.00
N PRO A 137 6.86 -0.81 -23.59
CA PRO A 137 7.43 -2.01 -24.20
C PRO A 137 7.76 -3.07 -23.14
N ALA A 138 7.54 -4.34 -23.50
CA ALA A 138 8.13 -5.48 -22.80
C ALA A 138 9.53 -5.71 -23.38
N TRP A 139 10.48 -6.16 -22.55
CA TRP A 139 11.73 -6.69 -23.09
C TRP A 139 11.39 -7.95 -23.91
N LYS A 140 11.92 -8.04 -25.13
CA LYS A 140 11.98 -9.28 -25.89
C LYS A 140 13.13 -10.13 -25.36
#